data_AF-A0A2I0K5U6-F1
#
_entry.id   AF-A0A2I0K5U6-F1
#
_cell.length_a   1.000
_cell.length_b   1.000
_cell.length_c   1.000
_cell.angle_alpha   90.00
_cell.angle_beta   90.00
_cell.angle_gamma   90.00
#
_symmetry.space_group_name_H-M   'P 1'
#
loop_
_entity.id
_entity.type
_entity.pdbx_description
1 polymer ?
#
loop_
_entity_poly.entity_id
_entity_poly.type
_entity_poly.pdbx_seq_one_letter_code
_entity_poly.pdbx_strand_id
1 'polypeptide(L)'
;MIAILGRFLLIPAFYFTAKYGDQGWMIFLVSFLGLTNGHLTVCIMTVAPKGYKGPEQNALGNLLVLFLLGGIFTGVALDWLWIIGNGSF
;
A
#
# COMPACT_ATOMS: atom_id res chain seq x y z
N MET A 1 -3.42 -10.11 7.10
CA MET A 1 -4.21 -9.09 7.83
C MET A 1 -3.31 -8.23 8.73
N ILE A 2 -2.69 -8.77 9.79
CA ILE A 2 -1.80 -7.99 10.68
C ILE A 2 -0.65 -7.30 9.93
N ALA A 3 0.00 -8.01 9.00
CA ALA A 3 1.07 -7.46 8.17
C ALA A 3 0.66 -6.25 7.32
N ILE A 4 -0.62 -6.14 6.94
CA ILE A 4 -1.14 -5.01 6.16
C ILE A 4 -1.23 -3.76 7.05
N LEU A 5 -1.74 -3.91 8.27
CA LEU A 5 -1.81 -2.82 9.25
C LEU A 5 -0.42 -2.39 9.72
N GLY A 6 0.51 -3.34 9.85
CA GLY A 6 1.91 -3.04 10.18
C GLY A 6 2.59 -2.07 9.19
N ARG A 7 2.10 -1.95 7.95
CA ARG A 7 2.67 -1.01 6.95
C ARG A 7 2.51 0.46 7.34
N PHE A 8 1.57 0.81 8.22
CA PHE A 8 1.49 2.18 8.74
C PHE A 8 2.74 2.59 9.51
N LEU A 9 3.49 1.62 10.07
CA LEU A 9 4.78 1.88 10.73
C LEU A 9 5.89 2.30 9.76
N LEU A 10 5.71 2.07 8.45
CA LEU A 10 6.67 2.54 7.45
C LEU A 10 6.66 4.06 7.35
N ILE A 11 5.52 4.73 7.59
CA ILE A 11 5.41 6.19 7.54
C ILE A 11 6.40 6.88 8.51
N PRO A 12 6.39 6.58 9.83
CA PRO A 12 7.39 7.15 10.75
C PRO A 12 8.80 6.62 10.47
N ALA A 13 8.96 5.38 9.99
CA ALA A 13 10.27 4.84 9.64
C ALA A 13 10.94 5.61 8.50
N PHE A 14 10.20 5.91 7.42
CA PHE A 14 10.64 6.74 6.30
C PHE A 14 10.96 8.17 6.77
N TYR A 15 10.12 8.76 7.61
CA TYR A 15 10.37 10.11 8.13
C TYR A 15 11.65 10.18 8.98
N PHE A 16 11.89 9.16 9.80
CA PHE A 16 13.10 9.08 10.63
C PHE A 16 14.35 8.85 9.80
N THR A 17 14.33 7.88 8.87
CA THR A 17 15.48 7.60 8.00
C THR A 17 15.76 8.71 7.01
N ALA A 18 14.76 9.48 6.58
CA ALA A 18 15.00 10.68 5.78
C ALA A 18 15.79 11.77 6.53
N LYS A 19 15.71 11.82 7.86
CA LYS A 19 16.42 12.81 8.69
C LYS A 19 17.76 12.32 9.25
N TYR A 20 17.86 11.04 9.57
CA TYR A 20 18.99 10.48 10.31
C TYR A 20 19.66 9.27 9.64
N GLY A 21 19.03 8.72 8.59
CA GLY A 21 19.49 7.53 7.89
C GLY A 21 20.37 7.86 6.70
N ASP A 22 21.06 6.84 6.19
CA ASP A 22 21.84 6.91 4.96
C ASP A 22 21.00 6.48 3.74
N GLN A 23 21.62 6.55 2.57
CA GLN A 23 20.99 6.10 1.32
C GLN A 23 20.65 4.60 1.35
N GLY A 24 21.45 3.77 2.04
CA GLY A 24 21.22 2.33 2.17
C GLY A 24 19.91 2.02 2.88
N TRP A 25 19.62 2.71 3.98
CA TRP A 25 18.36 2.58 4.72
C TRP A 25 17.15 2.99 3.87
N MET A 26 17.28 4.06 3.09
CA MET A 26 16.21 4.49 2.16
C MET A 26 15.95 3.43 1.08
N ILE A 27 17.01 2.86 0.49
CA ILE A 27 16.90 1.77 -0.51
C ILE A 27 16.22 0.55 0.12
N PHE A 28 16.61 0.17 1.34
CA PHE A 28 16.02 -0.97 2.04
C PHE A 28 14.53 -0.75 2.30
N LEU A 29 14.14 0.40 2.83
CA LEU A 29 12.74 0.71 3.14
C LEU A 29 11.87 0.78 1.88
N VAL A 30 12.35 1.42 0.81
CA VAL A 30 11.64 1.46 -0.48
C VAL A 30 11.49 0.05 -1.06
N SER A 31 12.53 -0.78 -1.01
CA SER A 31 12.50 -2.16 -1.50
C SER A 31 11.49 -3.00 -0.70
N PHE A 32 11.51 -2.87 0.63
CA PHE A 32 10.57 -3.56 1.52
C PHE A 32 9.13 -3.10 1.30
N LEU A 33 8.91 -1.80 1.13
CA LEU A 33 7.60 -1.23 0.80
C LEU A 33 7.09 -1.80 -0.53
N GLY A 34 7.92 -1.81 -1.58
CA GLY A 34 7.57 -2.35 -2.89
C GLY A 34 7.19 -3.84 -2.83
N LEU A 35 8.02 -4.65 -2.17
CA LEU A 35 7.78 -6.10 -2.03
C LEU A 35 6.50 -6.39 -1.26
N THR A 36 6.26 -5.71 -0.14
CA THR A 36 5.06 -5.92 0.68
C THR A 36 3.80 -5.37 0.02
N ASN A 37 3.89 -4.33 -0.81
CA ASN A 37 2.76 -3.83 -1.60
C ASN A 37 2.35 -4.82 -2.68
N GLY A 38 3.29 -5.37 -3.45
CA GLY A 38 2.98 -6.36 -4.48
C GLY A 38 2.49 -7.68 -3.89
N HIS A 39 3.28 -8.27 -2.99
CA HIS A 39 3.03 -9.63 -2.48
C HIS A 39 1.71 -9.74 -1.71
N LEU A 40 1.48 -8.87 -0.71
CA LEU A 40 0.28 -8.94 0.11
C LEU A 40 -0.99 -8.70 -0.70
N THR A 41 -0.93 -7.80 -1.68
CA THR A 41 -2.06 -7.48 -2.57
C THR A 41 -2.43 -8.69 -3.44
N VAL A 42 -1.44 -9.35 -4.05
CA VAL A 42 -1.67 -10.58 -4.83
C VAL A 42 -2.23 -11.70 -3.97
N CYS A 43 -1.72 -11.88 -2.74
CA CYS A 43 -2.24 -12.86 -1.81
C CYS A 43 -3.73 -12.63 -1.51
N ILE A 44 -4.14 -11.38 -1.24
CA ILE A 44 -5.54 -11.04 -0.99
C ILE A 44 -6.39 -11.31 -2.23
N MET A 45 -5.97 -10.83 -3.42
CA MET A 45 -6.73 -11.03 -4.66
C MET A 45 -6.89 -12.50 -5.04
N THR A 46 -5.92 -13.35 -4.67
CA THR A 46 -5.95 -14.78 -5.00
C THR A 46 -6.70 -15.60 -3.95
N VAL A 47 -6.64 -15.23 -2.67
CA VAL A 47 -7.25 -15.99 -1.58
C VAL A 47 -8.71 -15.60 -1.38
N ALA A 48 -9.07 -14.32 -1.50
CA ALA A 48 -10.42 -13.84 -1.22
C ALA A 48 -11.53 -14.50 -2.08
N PRO A 49 -11.32 -14.80 -3.38
CA PRO A 49 -12.34 -15.48 -4.21
C PRO A 49 -12.44 -16.99 -3.94
N LYS A 50 -11.52 -17.61 -3.19
CA LYS A 50 -11.57 -19.06 -2.96
C LYS A 50 -12.80 -19.43 -2.14
N GLY A 51 -13.53 -20.47 -2.57
CA GLY A 51 -14.72 -21.00 -1.87
C GLY A 51 -16.05 -20.44 -2.34
N TYR A 52 -16.06 -19.47 -3.27
CA TYR A 52 -17.28 -18.93 -3.89
C TYR A 52 -17.56 -19.57 -5.25
N LYS A 53 -18.80 -19.47 -5.73
CA LYS A 53 -19.18 -19.96 -7.08
C LYS A 53 -18.68 -19.00 -8.17
N GLY A 54 -18.50 -19.48 -9.39
CA GLY A 54 -17.95 -18.69 -10.51
C GLY A 54 -18.55 -17.27 -10.69
N PRO A 55 -19.89 -17.10 -10.70
CA PRO A 55 -20.50 -15.77 -10.79
C PRO A 55 -20.17 -14.86 -9.58
N GLU A 56 -20.16 -15.41 -8.37
CA GLU A 56 -19.84 -14.69 -7.14
C GLU A 56 -18.36 -14.30 -7.08
N GLN A 57 -17.47 -15.18 -7.55
CA GLN A 57 -16.03 -14.90 -7.67
C GLN A 57 -15.75 -13.73 -8.61
N ASN A 58 -16.46 -13.65 -9.74
CA ASN A 58 -16.31 -12.55 -10.68
C ASN A 58 -16.78 -11.21 -10.07
N ALA A 59 -17.93 -11.21 -9.40
CA ALA A 59 -18.42 -10.04 -8.70
C ALA A 59 -17.46 -9.58 -7.59
N LEU A 60 -16.95 -10.53 -6.79
CA LEU A 60 -15.96 -10.25 -5.74
C LEU A 60 -14.64 -9.73 -6.33
N GLY A 61 -14.20 -10.27 -7.47
CA GLY A 61 -13.02 -9.78 -8.21
C GLY A 61 -13.16 -8.31 -8.60
N ASN A 62 -14.29 -7.92 -9.20
CA ASN A 62 -14.57 -6.53 -9.54
C ASN A 62 -14.59 -5.62 -8.31
N LEU A 63 -15.16 -6.09 -7.20
CA LEU A 63 -15.19 -5.36 -5.94
C LEU A 63 -13.78 -5.16 -5.37
N LEU A 64 -12.93 -6.19 -5.41
CA LEU A 64 -11.53 -6.12 -4.97
C LEU A 64 -10.74 -5.11 -5.81
N VAL A 65 -10.95 -5.09 -7.13
CA VAL A 65 -10.34 -4.10 -8.02
C VAL A 65 -10.83 -2.69 -7.71
N LEU A 66 -12.12 -2.51 -7.43
CA LEU A 66 -12.67 -1.22 -7.00
C LEU A 66 -11.97 -0.69 -5.75
N PHE A 67 -11.80 -1.53 -4.72
CA PHE A 67 -11.09 -1.14 -3.49
C PHE A 67 -9.61 -0.86 -3.74
N LEU A 68 -8.94 -1.61 -4.62
CA LEU A 68 -7.56 -1.35 -5.00
C LEU A 68 -7.40 0.03 -5.65
N LEU A 69 -8.25 0.35 -6.64
CA LEU A 69 -8.24 1.63 -7.32
C LEU A 69 -8.58 2.79 -6.36
N GLY A 70 -9.56 2.60 -5.48
CA GLY A 70 -9.89 3.57 -4.43
C GLY A 70 -8.72 3.81 -3.47
N GLY A 71 -7.99 2.75 -3.09
CA GLY A 71 -6.77 2.85 -2.28
C GLY A 71 -5.65 3.64 -2.97
N ILE A 72 -5.42 3.40 -4.27
CA ILE A 72 -4.43 4.16 -5.05
C ILE A 72 -4.84 5.63 -5.16
N PHE A 73 -6.11 5.90 -5.48
CA PHE A 73 -6.65 7.25 -5.59
C PHE A 73 -6.51 8.03 -4.28
N THR A 74 -6.91 7.43 -3.16
CA THR A 74 -6.76 8.05 -1.83
C THR A 74 -5.30 8.26 -1.47
N GLY A 75 -4.40 7.34 -1.83
CA GLY A 75 -2.95 7.50 -1.66
C GLY A 75 -2.41 8.73 -2.40
N VAL A 76 -2.76 8.92 -3.67
CA VAL A 76 -2.35 10.10 -4.46
C VAL A 76 -2.94 11.39 -3.88
N ALA A 77 -4.21 11.38 -3.46
CA ALA A 77 -4.82 12.55 -2.83
C ALA A 77 -4.13 12.95 -1.51
N LEU A 78 -3.75 11.95 -0.68
CA LEU A 78 -3.03 12.18 0.57
C LEU A 78 -1.60 12.69 0.34
N ASP A 79 -0.92 12.24 -0.72
CA ASP A 79 0.39 12.75 -1.13
C ASP A 79 0.33 14.24 -1.50
N TRP A 80 -0.68 14.65 -2.27
CA TRP A 80 -0.94 16.06 -2.56
C TRP A 80 -1.19 16.89 -1.31
N LEU A 81 -2.04 16.40 -0.40
CA LEU A 81 -2.31 17.07 0.88
C LEU A 81 -1.03 17.21 1.72
N TRP A 82 -0.15 16.21 1.69
CA TRP A 82 1.14 16.25 2.36
C TRP A 82 2.06 17.34 1.80
N ILE A 83 2.12 17.49 0.48
CA ILE A 83 2.94 18.51 -0.18
C ILE A 83 2.42 19.92 0.15
N ILE A 84 1.10 20.13 0.10
CA ILE A 84 0.47 21.42 0.46
C ILE A 84 0.86 21.86 1.88
N GLY A 85 0.85 20.93 2.84
CA GLY A 85 1.19 21.23 4.22
C GLY A 85 2.67 21.55 4.48
N ASN A 86 3.58 21.14 3.60
CA ASN A 86 5.02 21.35 3.76
C ASN A 86 5.57 22.55 2.95
N GLY A 87 4.71 23.28 2.23
CA GLY A 87 5.07 24.57 1.60
C GLY A 87 6.03 24.46 0.40
N SER A 88 6.24 23.26 -0.13
CA SER A 88 7.12 23.00 -1.27
C SER A 88 6.28 22.73 -2.53
N PHE A 89 5.94 23.80 -3.26
CA PHE A 89 5.49 23.75 -4.65
C PHE A 89 6.46 24.53 -5.54
#